data_AF-A0A1V8V1E0-F1
#
_entry.id   AF-A0A1V8V1E0-F1
#
_cell.length_a   1.000
_cell.length_b   1.000
_cell.length_c   1.000
_cell.angle_alpha   90.00
_cell.angle_beta   90.00
_cell.angle_gamma   90.00
#
_symmetry.space_group_name_H-M   'P 1'
#
loop_
_entity.id
_entity.type
_entity.pdbx_description
1 polymer ?
#
loop_
_entity_poly.entity_id
_entity_poly.type
_entity_poly.pdbx_seq_one_letter_code
_entity_poly.pdbx_strand_id
1 'polypeptide(L)'
;MSTAHNLGAWRDRTNLFISYRQSYAHHPAKRPRYNGPTSDFDSESAGLLNTNDGDAVIEMDVLPPRWLDIQDEIAQHLTDVSTRMRRLDQMHAKHVLPGFDDESVKAKEEREIEALTQEITRGFTSCQVAIRR
;
A
#
# COMPACT_ATOMS: atom_id res chain seq x y z
N MET A 1 16.59 28.51 11.61
CA MET A 1 17.74 27.66 11.98
C MET A 1 17.24 26.22 12.03
N SER A 2 17.39 25.48 10.93
CA SER A 2 17.00 24.06 10.85
C SER A 2 18.23 23.24 11.23
N THR A 3 18.15 22.54 12.36
CA THR A 3 19.22 21.65 12.83
C THR A 3 19.25 20.44 11.91
N ALA A 4 20.11 20.49 10.88
CA ALA A 4 20.49 19.31 10.14
C ALA A 4 21.22 18.39 11.12
N HIS A 5 20.51 17.38 11.63
CA HIS A 5 21.15 16.27 12.30
C HIS A 5 22.09 15.63 11.29
N ASN A 6 23.39 15.69 11.58
CA ASN A 6 24.45 15.10 10.79
C ASN A 6 24.35 13.57 10.94
N LEU A 7 23.35 12.97 10.29
CA LEU A 7 23.31 11.54 10.02
C LEU A 7 24.59 11.28 9.23
N GLY A 8 25.55 10.57 9.83
CA GLY A 8 26.85 10.31 9.21
C GLY A 8 26.73 9.67 7.82
N ALA A 9 27.86 9.48 7.15
CA ALA A 9 27.86 8.93 5.80
C ALA A 9 27.22 7.52 5.77
N TRP A 10 26.12 7.35 5.04
CA TRP A 10 25.53 6.05 4.72
C TRP A 10 25.97 5.61 3.33
N ARG A 11 26.06 4.30 3.10
CA ARG A 11 26.40 3.72 1.81
C ARG A 11 25.38 2.66 1.43
N ASP A 12 24.69 2.88 0.32
CA ASP A 12 23.82 1.87 -0.27
C ASP A 12 24.65 0.72 -0.86
N ARG A 13 24.27 -0.51 -0.52
CA ARG A 13 24.86 -1.75 -1.07
C ARG A 13 23.80 -2.66 -1.69
N THR A 14 22.59 -2.15 -1.95
CA THR A 14 21.48 -2.91 -2.52
C THR A 14 21.86 -3.55 -3.85
N ASN A 15 22.57 -2.83 -4.73
CA ASN A 15 23.04 -3.40 -6.01
C ASN A 15 24.03 -4.56 -5.86
N LEU A 16 24.94 -4.47 -4.88
CA LEU A 16 25.89 -5.55 -4.59
C LEU A 16 25.19 -6.75 -3.95
N PHE A 17 24.19 -6.51 -3.10
CA PHE A 17 23.37 -7.56 -2.52
C PHE A 17 22.54 -8.29 -3.58
N ILE A 18 21.89 -7.54 -4.49
CA ILE A 18 21.12 -8.10 -5.60
C ILE A 18 22.03 -8.93 -6.52
N SER A 19 23.21 -8.42 -6.87
CA SER A 19 24.15 -9.16 -7.72
C SER A 19 24.58 -10.47 -7.07
N TYR A 20 24.88 -10.47 -5.77
CA TYR A 20 25.18 -11.71 -5.05
C TYR A 20 23.99 -12.66 -5.00
N ARG A 21 22.79 -12.19 -4.66
CA ARG A 21 21.57 -13.01 -4.62
C ARG A 21 21.28 -13.68 -5.97
N GLN A 22 21.42 -12.94 -7.07
CA GLN A 22 21.21 -13.46 -8.44
C GLN A 22 22.33 -14.40 -8.89
N SER A 23 23.57 -14.17 -8.44
CA SER A 23 24.72 -15.04 -8.77
C SER A 23 24.80 -16.33 -7.93
N TYR A 24 24.06 -16.43 -6.81
CA TYR A 24 24.15 -17.55 -5.86
C TYR A 24 23.21 -18.74 -6.20
N ALA A 25 22.29 -18.57 -7.16
CA ALA A 25 21.49 -19.68 -7.67
C ALA A 25 22.25 -20.41 -8.78
N HIS A 26 22.36 -21.74 -8.63
CA HIS A 26 22.80 -22.74 -9.62
C HIS A 26 24.26 -23.23 -9.62
N HIS A 27 24.85 -23.46 -8.45
CA HIS A 27 25.68 -24.66 -8.30
C HIS A 27 25.04 -25.61 -7.28
N PRO A 28 24.20 -26.58 -7.70
CA PRO A 28 23.98 -27.74 -6.84
C PRO A 28 25.37 -28.29 -6.56
N ALA A 29 25.77 -28.35 -5.28
CA ALA A 29 27.04 -28.94 -4.89
C ALA A 29 27.06 -30.34 -5.48
N LYS A 30 27.82 -30.54 -6.57
CA LYS A 30 28.03 -31.85 -7.16
C LYS A 30 28.74 -32.66 -6.10
N ARG A 31 27.97 -33.43 -5.33
CA ARG A 31 28.52 -34.52 -4.53
C ARG A 31 29.27 -35.40 -5.53
N PRO A 32 30.58 -35.64 -5.36
CA PRO A 32 31.30 -36.53 -6.24
C PRO A 32 30.70 -37.92 -6.02
N ARG A 33 29.83 -38.37 -6.92
CA ARG A 33 29.41 -39.77 -6.97
C ARG A 33 30.63 -40.55 -7.46
N TYR A 34 31.22 -41.27 -6.52
CA TYR A 34 32.25 -42.28 -6.73
C TYR A 34 31.86 -43.21 -7.88
N ASN A 35 32.73 -43.33 -8.89
CA ASN A 35 32.55 -44.15 -10.09
C ASN A 35 32.29 -45.63 -9.75
N GLY A 36 31.17 -46.16 -10.26
CA GLY A 36 30.91 -47.60 -10.45
C GLY A 36 30.42 -47.84 -11.89
N PRO A 37 30.67 -49.01 -12.49
CA PRO A 37 30.62 -49.20 -13.94
C PRO A 37 29.19 -49.25 -14.51
N THR A 38 29.13 -48.89 -15.78
CA THR A 38 27.98 -48.62 -16.66
C THR A 38 26.97 -49.76 -16.79
N SER A 39 25.68 -49.43 -16.72
CA SER A 39 24.61 -50.17 -17.38
C SER A 39 23.78 -49.16 -18.18
N ASP A 40 23.55 -49.54 -19.44
CA ASP A 40 22.63 -48.99 -20.43
C ASP A 40 21.18 -48.90 -19.89
N PHE A 41 20.29 -48.22 -20.62
CA PHE A 41 18.94 -47.73 -20.28
C PHE A 41 19.01 -46.38 -19.51
N ASP A 42 18.58 -45.24 -20.07
CA ASP A 42 17.19 -45.02 -20.43
C ASP A 42 16.92 -43.76 -21.28
N SER A 43 16.08 -43.92 -22.31
CA SER A 43 15.63 -42.86 -23.24
C SER A 43 14.58 -41.92 -22.63
N GLU A 44 14.21 -42.09 -21.37
CA GLU A 44 13.26 -41.25 -20.64
C GLU A 44 13.85 -39.93 -20.10
N SER A 45 15.17 -39.73 -20.23
CA SER A 45 15.84 -38.49 -19.82
C SER A 45 15.81 -37.35 -20.86
N ALA A 46 15.33 -37.62 -22.08
CA ALA A 46 15.20 -36.61 -23.15
C ALA A 46 13.90 -35.79 -23.07
N GLY A 47 12.89 -36.26 -22.33
CA GLY A 47 11.60 -35.58 -22.17
C GLY A 47 11.60 -34.43 -21.14
N LEU A 48 12.70 -34.25 -20.42
CA LEU A 48 12.84 -33.25 -19.35
C LEU A 48 13.79 -32.10 -19.74
N LEU A 49 14.25 -32.07 -20.99
CA LEU A 49 15.14 -31.02 -21.50
C LEU A 49 14.38 -29.84 -22.14
N ASN A 50 13.07 -29.77 -21.95
CA ASN A 50 12.26 -28.59 -22.24
C ASN A 50 11.38 -28.22 -21.04
N THR A 51 12.04 -27.84 -19.96
CA THR A 51 11.45 -26.97 -18.94
C THR A 51 12.47 -25.89 -18.64
N ASN A 52 12.40 -24.81 -19.42
CA ASN A 52 12.82 -23.49 -18.96
C ASN A 52 12.01 -23.02 -17.72
N ASP A 53 11.12 -23.86 -17.21
CA ASP A 53 10.35 -23.68 -15.99
C ASP A 53 11.13 -24.20 -14.80
N GLY A 54 12.33 -23.64 -14.61
CA GLY A 54 13.10 -23.76 -13.39
C GLY A 54 12.36 -23.04 -12.27
N ASP A 55 11.38 -23.75 -11.70
CA ASP A 55 10.96 -23.64 -10.31
C ASP A 55 10.85 -22.19 -9.84
N ALA A 56 9.91 -21.47 -10.45
CA ALA A 56 9.33 -20.33 -9.77
C ALA A 56 8.67 -20.89 -8.51
N VAL A 57 9.44 -20.94 -7.42
CA VAL A 57 8.90 -20.90 -6.07
C VAL A 57 8.06 -19.63 -6.06
N ILE A 58 6.78 -19.78 -6.39
CA ILE A 58 5.77 -18.78 -6.09
C ILE A 58 5.70 -18.86 -4.57
N GLU A 59 6.60 -18.12 -3.92
CA GLU A 59 6.46 -17.74 -2.54
C GLU A 59 5.05 -17.17 -2.46
N MET A 60 4.14 -17.96 -1.88
CA MET A 60 2.77 -17.52 -1.67
C MET A 60 2.90 -16.37 -0.68
N ASP A 61 2.99 -15.15 -1.21
CA ASP A 61 3.13 -13.92 -0.43
C ASP A 61 2.11 -14.01 0.71
N VAL A 62 2.59 -13.96 1.95
CA VAL A 62 1.73 -13.98 3.12
C VAL A 62 0.76 -12.84 2.94
N LEU A 63 -0.54 -13.16 2.80
CA LEU A 63 -1.54 -12.12 2.57
C LEU A 63 -1.40 -11.06 3.67
N PRO A 64 -1.46 -9.77 3.30
CA PRO A 64 -1.48 -8.70 4.27
C PRO A 64 -2.53 -9.01 5.36
N PRO A 65 -2.19 -8.82 6.64
CA PRO A 65 -3.15 -9.01 7.71
C PRO A 65 -4.42 -8.18 7.46
N ARG A 66 -5.59 -8.73 7.81
CA ARG A 66 -6.90 -8.09 7.55
C ARG A 66 -7.07 -6.69 8.19
N TRP A 67 -6.26 -6.34 9.19
CA TRP A 67 -6.30 -4.99 9.78
C TRP A 67 -5.78 -3.91 8.82
N LEU A 68 -4.99 -4.27 7.81
CA LEU A 68 -4.56 -3.35 6.75
C LEU A 68 -5.74 -2.90 5.89
N ASP A 69 -6.69 -3.78 5.60
CA ASP A 69 -7.93 -3.41 4.89
C ASP A 69 -8.73 -2.36 5.69
N ILE A 70 -8.77 -2.50 7.01
CA ILE A 70 -9.43 -1.55 7.92
C ILE A 70 -8.68 -0.21 7.93
N GLN A 71 -7.34 -0.24 7.91
CA GLN A 71 -6.53 0.97 7.81
C GLN A 71 -6.81 1.73 6.51
N ASP A 72 -6.89 1.03 5.39
CA ASP A 72 -7.16 1.62 4.08
C ASP A 72 -8.58 2.21 4.01
N GLU A 73 -9.58 1.51 4.59
CA GLU A 73 -10.94 2.02 4.74
C GLU A 73 -10.97 3.33 5.55
N ILE A 74 -10.30 3.36 6.70
CA ILE A 74 -10.22 4.57 7.55
C ILE A 74 -9.50 5.71 6.81
N ALA A 75 -8.40 5.41 6.10
CA ALA A 75 -7.65 6.41 5.33
C ALA A 75 -8.51 7.03 4.23
N GLN A 76 -9.33 6.22 3.55
CA GLN A 76 -10.28 6.70 2.55
C GLN A 76 -11.35 7.61 3.19
N HIS A 77 -11.91 7.21 4.33
CA HIS A 77 -12.87 8.05 5.05
C HIS A 77 -12.28 9.38 5.53
N LEU A 78 -11.04 9.39 6.04
CA LEU A 78 -10.36 10.61 6.46
C LEU A 78 -10.09 11.57 5.29
N THR A 79 -9.77 11.03 4.11
CA THR A 79 -9.56 11.82 2.90
C THR A 79 -10.86 12.51 2.44
N ASP A 80 -11.97 11.79 2.49
CA ASP A 80 -13.30 12.31 2.19
C ASP A 80 -13.73 13.37 3.21
N VAL A 81 -13.59 13.10 4.51
CA VAL A 81 -13.86 14.07 5.59
C VAL A 81 -13.00 15.32 5.44
N SER A 82 -11.71 15.19 5.11
CA SER A 82 -10.83 16.34 4.88
C SER A 82 -11.31 17.20 3.71
N THR A 83 -11.78 16.58 2.63
CA THR A 83 -12.32 17.29 1.47
C THR A 83 -13.60 18.04 1.83
N ARG A 84 -14.50 17.41 2.60
CA ARG A 84 -15.72 18.04 3.11
C ARG A 84 -15.40 19.20 4.05
N MET A 85 -14.43 19.06 4.96
CA MET A 85 -13.98 20.15 5.84
C MET A 85 -13.54 21.38 5.05
N ARG A 86 -12.77 21.21 3.98
CA ARG A 86 -12.34 22.33 3.12
C ARG A 86 -13.53 23.02 2.44
N ARG A 87 -14.53 22.25 1.99
CA ARG A 87 -15.77 22.81 1.41
C ARG A 87 -16.58 23.56 2.46
N LEU A 88 -16.68 23.01 3.68
CA LEU A 88 -17.36 23.67 4.80
C LEU A 88 -16.76 25.05 5.08
N ASP A 89 -15.44 25.11 5.16
CA ASP A 89 -14.70 26.35 5.42
C ASP A 89 -14.97 27.41 4.34
N GLN A 90 -15.00 27.01 3.06
CA GLN A 90 -15.37 27.89 1.96
C GLN A 90 -16.81 28.39 2.03
N MET A 91 -17.77 27.54 2.43
CA MET A 91 -19.18 27.94 2.57
C MET A 91 -19.37 28.87 3.76
N HIS A 92 -18.74 28.58 4.91
CA HIS A 92 -18.77 29.48 6.05
C HIS A 92 -18.15 30.84 5.74
N ALA A 93 -17.01 30.86 5.03
CA ALA A 93 -16.38 32.11 4.61
C ALA A 93 -17.31 32.96 3.73
N LYS A 94 -18.05 32.34 2.80
CA LYS A 94 -19.04 33.05 1.96
C LYS A 94 -20.23 33.55 2.77
N HIS A 95 -20.79 32.71 3.64
CA HIS A 95 -21.97 33.03 4.44
C HIS A 95 -21.72 34.18 5.44
N VAL A 96 -20.50 34.33 5.95
CA VAL A 96 -20.12 35.41 6.89
C VAL A 96 -19.96 36.78 6.19
N LEU A 97 -19.77 36.80 4.87
CA LEU A 97 -19.63 38.07 4.15
C LEU A 97 -20.97 38.83 4.15
N PRO A 98 -20.98 40.14 4.49
CA PRO A 98 -22.17 40.97 4.38
C PRO A 98 -22.56 41.13 2.90
N GLY A 99 -23.43 40.24 2.41
CA GLY A 99 -23.99 40.28 1.06
C GLY A 99 -25.44 40.75 1.05
N PHE A 100 -25.85 41.38 -0.06
CA PHE A 100 -27.24 41.73 -0.39
C PHE A 100 -28.05 40.52 -0.90
N ASP A 101 -27.64 39.31 -0.56
CA ASP A 101 -28.36 38.12 -1.01
C ASP A 101 -29.69 38.02 -0.26
N ASP A 102 -30.76 37.65 -0.98
CA ASP A 102 -32.10 37.53 -0.42
C ASP A 102 -32.11 36.48 0.71
N GLU A 103 -32.96 36.69 1.73
CA GLU A 103 -33.10 35.80 2.90
C GLU A 103 -33.26 34.31 2.51
N SER A 104 -33.92 34.04 1.39
CA SER A 104 -34.13 32.69 0.87
C SER A 104 -32.84 31.98 0.41
N VAL A 105 -31.84 32.73 -0.07
CA VAL A 105 -30.55 32.19 -0.51
C VAL A 105 -29.71 31.85 0.71
N LYS A 106 -29.66 32.73 1.72
CA LYS A 106 -29.00 32.47 3.01
C LYS A 106 -29.56 31.24 3.71
N ALA A 107 -30.88 31.11 3.77
CA ALA A 107 -31.53 29.94 4.38
C ALA A 107 -31.15 28.62 3.67
N LYS A 108 -30.90 28.66 2.35
CA LYS A 108 -30.43 27.49 1.60
C LYS A 108 -28.96 27.16 1.91
N GLU A 109 -28.10 28.18 1.99
CA GLU A 109 -26.70 28.00 2.34
C GLU A 109 -26.53 27.46 3.77
N GLU A 110 -27.30 27.97 4.74
CA GLU A 110 -27.30 27.48 6.12
C GLU A 110 -27.71 26.01 6.18
N ARG A 111 -28.74 25.62 5.44
CA ARG A 111 -29.16 24.21 5.34
C ARG A 111 -28.07 23.31 4.74
N GLU A 112 -27.32 23.81 3.76
CA GLU A 112 -26.21 23.07 3.15
C GLU A 112 -25.02 22.93 4.12
N ILE A 113 -24.71 23.98 4.87
CA ILE A 113 -23.73 23.97 5.96
C ILE A 113 -24.11 22.94 7.05
N GLU A 114 -25.37 22.93 7.49
CA GLU A 114 -25.87 21.97 8.48
C GLU A 114 -25.80 20.52 7.97
N ALA A 115 -26.20 20.29 6.72
CA ALA A 115 -26.09 18.95 6.13
C ALA A 115 -24.63 18.47 6.10
N LEU A 116 -23.71 19.34 5.67
CA LEU A 116 -22.31 18.99 5.51
C LEU A 116 -21.59 18.80 6.85
N THR A 117 -21.96 19.56 7.89
CA THR A 117 -21.44 19.36 9.27
C THR A 117 -21.92 18.05 9.87
N GLN A 118 -23.19 17.68 9.66
CA GLN A 118 -23.71 16.37 10.10
C GLN A 118 -22.99 15.23 9.39
N GLU A 119 -22.73 15.34 8.10
CA GLU A 119 -21.97 14.35 7.34
C GLU A 119 -20.53 14.18 7.83
N ILE A 120 -19.82 15.27 8.13
CA ILE A 120 -18.48 15.22 8.70
C ILE A 120 -18.48 14.49 10.04
N THR A 121 -19.46 14.81 10.90
CA THR A 121 -19.61 14.17 12.21
C THR A 121 -19.88 12.66 12.06
N ARG A 122 -20.75 12.28 11.13
CA ARG A 122 -21.02 10.87 10.81
C ARG A 122 -19.75 10.17 10.31
N GLY A 123 -18.96 10.82 9.45
CA GLY A 123 -17.68 10.32 8.97
C GLY A 123 -16.71 9.97 10.12
N PHE A 124 -16.56 10.86 11.10
CA PHE A 124 -15.73 10.57 12.28
C PHE A 124 -16.27 9.43 13.14
N THR A 125 -17.59 9.35 13.34
CA THR A 125 -18.18 8.24 14.08
C THR A 125 -17.97 6.89 13.37
N SER A 126 -18.03 6.86 12.04
CA SER A 126 -17.72 5.67 11.25
C SER A 126 -16.26 5.25 11.41
N CYS A 127 -15.31 6.19 11.33
CA CYS A 127 -13.90 5.92 11.61
C CYS A 127 -13.70 5.36 13.02
N GLN A 128 -14.37 5.94 14.03
CA GLN A 128 -14.28 5.45 15.41
C GLN A 128 -14.81 4.03 15.57
N VAL A 129 -15.89 3.68 14.89
CA VAL A 129 -16.44 2.30 14.88
C VAL A 129 -15.46 1.35 14.18
N ALA A 130 -14.87 1.74 13.06
CA ALA A 130 -13.89 0.93 12.33
C ALA A 130 -12.63 0.66 13.16
N ILE A 131 -12.15 1.64 13.94
CA ILE A 131 -10.98 1.48 14.83
C ILE A 131 -11.26 0.53 16.01
N ARG A 132 -12.51 0.51 16.50
CA ARG A 132 -12.92 -0.34 17.64
C ARG A 132 -13.23 -1.77 17.24
N ARG A 133 -13.35 -2.04 15.94
CA ARG A 133 -13.62 -3.35 15.36
C ARG A 133 -12.33 -4.18 15.31
#